data_AF-A0A959CM59-F1
#
_entry.id   AF-A0A959CM59-F1
#
_cell.length_a   1.000
_cell.length_b   1.000
_cell.length_c   1.000
_cell.angle_alpha   90.00
_cell.angle_beta   90.00
_cell.angle_gamma   90.00
#
_symmetry.space_group_name_H-M   'P 1'
#
loop_
_entity.id
_entity.type
_entity.pdbx_description
1 polymer ?
#
loop_
_entity_poly.entity_id
_entity_poly.type
_entity_poly.pdbx_seq_one_letter_code
_entity_poly.pdbx_strand_id
1 'polypeptide(L)' 'RFPGQQAEGIEVLDVTGKRVWHGEGLFIDRAGLDLEGLPGGVYFVKVQFGEVAAVRRVVLR' A
#
# COMPACT_ATOMS: atom_id res chain seq x y z
N ARG A 1 -6.80 10.97 -6.12
CA ARG A 1 -8.01 10.36 -5.53
C ARG A 1 -8.40 9.22 -6.44
N PHE A 2 -8.66 8.03 -5.91
CA PHE A 2 -9.14 6.87 -6.67
C PHE A 2 -10.62 6.66 -6.28
N PRO A 3 -11.60 7.31 -6.94
CA PRO A 3 -13.00 7.14 -6.58
C PRO A 3 -13.50 5.80 -7.13
N GLY A 4 -14.07 4.95 -6.26
CA GLY A 4 -14.94 3.83 -6.67
C GLY A 4 -14.28 2.56 -7.22
N GLN A 5 -12.95 2.39 -7.09
CA GLN A 5 -12.31 1.10 -7.42
C GLN A 5 -11.98 0.33 -6.15
N GLN A 6 -12.57 -0.87 -6.05
CA GLN A 6 -12.18 -1.88 -5.06
C GLN A 6 -10.74 -2.30 -5.38
N ALA A 7 -9.83 -2.17 -4.42
CA ALA A 7 -8.51 -2.75 -4.57
C ALA A 7 -8.60 -4.24 -4.28
N GLU A 8 -8.03 -5.05 -5.16
CA GLU A 8 -7.95 -6.50 -4.97
C GLU A 8 -6.92 -6.82 -3.87
N GLY A 9 -5.85 -6.02 -3.79
CA GLY A 9 -4.84 -6.16 -2.75
C GLY A 9 -3.97 -4.91 -2.57
N ILE A 10 -3.42 -4.76 -1.37
CA ILE A 10 -2.44 -3.75 -1.01
C ILE A 10 -1.24 -4.45 -0.40
N GLU A 11 -0.04 -4.07 -0.83
CA GLU A 11 1.23 -4.56 -0.29
C GLU A 11 2.11 -3.38 0.12
N VAL A 12 2.81 -3.51 1.24
CA VAL A 12 3.89 -2.60 1.63
C VAL A 12 5.20 -3.34 1.52
N LEU A 13 6.14 -2.76 0.77
CA LEU A 13 7.47 -3.28 0.54
C LEU A 13 8.48 -2.33 1.18
N ASP A 14 9.53 -2.88 1.80
CA ASP A 14 10.68 -2.08 2.20
C ASP A 14 11.59 -1.76 0.99
N VAL A 15 12.67 -1.00 1.23
CA VAL A 15 13.62 -0.61 0.18
C VAL A 15 14.32 -1.78 -0.52
N THR A 16 14.35 -2.96 0.11
CA THR A 16 14.93 -4.18 -0.47
C THR A 16 13.93 -4.95 -1.33
N GLY A 17 12.67 -4.48 -1.40
CA GLY A 17 11.59 -5.17 -2.08
C GLY A 17 10.96 -6.29 -1.24
N LYS A 18 11.34 -6.42 0.04
CA LYS A 18 10.71 -7.39 0.94
C LYS A 18 9.36 -6.85 1.38
N ARG A 19 8.33 -7.71 1.29
CA ARG A 19 7.00 -7.43 1.80
C ARG A 19 6.97 -7.41 3.32
N VAL A 20 6.56 -6.28 3.88
CA VAL A 20 6.42 -6.06 5.33
C VAL A 20 4.96 -6.04 5.77
N TRP A 21 4.02 -5.85 4.84
CA TRP A 21 2.58 -5.90 5.11
C TRP A 21 1.78 -6.26 3.86
N HIS A 22 0.63 -6.91 4.03
CA HIS A 22 -0.34 -7.15 2.96
C HIS A 22 -1.78 -7.09 3.49
N GLY A 23 -2.71 -6.71 2.63
CA GLY A 23 -4.16 -6.78 2.89
C GLY A 23 -4.93 -7.04 1.60
N GLU A 24 -5.99 -7.83 1.67
CA GLU A 24 -6.85 -8.22 0.54
C GLU A 24 -8.23 -7.57 0.65
N GLY A 25 -8.90 -7.36 -0.49
CA GLY A 25 -10.34 -7.03 -0.53
C GLY A 25 -10.72 -5.68 0.09
N LEU A 26 -9.79 -4.73 0.21
CA LEU A 26 -10.03 -3.43 0.83
C LEU A 26 -10.82 -2.52 -0.11
N PHE A 27 -12.08 -2.23 0.25
CA PHE A 27 -12.76 -1.03 -0.23
C PHE A 27 -11.94 0.18 0.24
N ILE A 28 -11.24 0.85 -0.68
CA ILE A 28 -10.51 2.09 -0.39
C ILE A 28 -11.52 3.23 -0.28
N ASP A 29 -12.48 3.10 0.64
CA ASP A 29 -13.59 4.04 0.73
C ASP A 29 -13.52 4.98 1.92
N ARG A 30 -12.45 4.95 2.76
CA ARG A 30 -12.04 6.12 3.58
C ARG A 30 -10.87 5.99 4.56
N ALA A 31 -10.35 4.81 4.91
CA ALA A 31 -9.26 4.73 5.89
C ALA A 31 -7.90 4.69 5.17
N GLY A 32 -6.99 5.60 5.50
CA GLY A 32 -5.61 5.51 5.04
C GLY A 32 -4.97 4.17 5.46
N LEU A 33 -3.85 3.84 4.85
CA LEU A 33 -3.03 2.73 5.33
C LEU A 33 -2.26 3.17 6.57
N ASP A 34 -2.53 2.53 7.70
CA ASP A 34 -1.77 2.75 8.92
C ASP A 34 -0.42 2.04 8.83
N LEU A 35 0.65 2.78 9.08
CA LEU A 35 2.04 2.32 9.06
C LEU A 35 2.70 2.49 10.42
N GLU A 36 1.93 2.70 11.48
CA GLU A 36 2.43 2.80 12.86
C GLU A 36 3.23 1.54 13.23
N GLY A 37 4.36 1.76 13.92
CA GLY A 37 5.28 0.68 14.32
C GLY A 37 6.30 0.26 13.26
N LEU A 38 6.20 0.73 12.02
CA LEU A 38 7.29 0.57 11.05
C LEU A 38 8.45 1.52 11.38
N PRO A 39 9.72 1.06 11.29
CA PRO A 39 10.87 1.94 11.44
C PRO A 39 10.86 3.10 10.45
N GLY A 40 11.51 4.22 10.81
CA GLY A 40 11.77 5.31 9.87
C GLY A 40 12.56 4.82 8.66
N GLY A 41 12.15 5.22 7.46
CA GLY A 41 12.72 4.67 6.23
C GLY A 41 11.89 4.91 4.97
N VAL A 42 12.35 4.29 3.87
CA VAL A 42 11.67 4.33 2.57
C VAL A 42 10.91 3.04 2.35
N TYR A 43 9.64 3.19 1.97
CA TYR A 43 8.72 2.10 1.66
C TYR A 43 8.05 2.32 0.31
N PHE A 44 7.55 1.23 -0.27
CA PHE A 44 6.74 1.24 -1.48
C PHE A 44 5.39 0.60 -1.18
N VAL A 45 4.32 1.37 -1.37
CA VAL A 45 2.95 0.87 -1.27
C VAL A 45 2.48 0.52 -2.67
N LYS A 46 2.18 -0.75 -2.90
CA LYS A 46 1.63 -1.27 -4.14
C LYS A 46 0.15 -1.57 -3.93
N VAL A 47 -0.70 -1.07 -4.82
CA VAL A 47 -2.15 -1.29 -4.80
C VAL A 47 -2.56 -1.94 -6.13
N GLN A 48 -3.21 -3.10 -6.05
CA GLN A 48 -3.66 -3.88 -7.20
C GLN A 48 -5.14 -3.58 -7.49
N PHE A 49 -5.44 -3.30 -8.76
CA PHE A 49 -6.77 -3.08 -9.30
C PHE A 49 -6.92 -3.91 -10.59
N GLY A 50 -7.47 -5.12 -10.51
CA GLY A 50 -7.49 -6.04 -11.65
C GLY A 50 -6.08 -6.36 -12.13
N GLU A 51 -5.80 -6.13 -13.42
CA GLU A 51 -4.48 -6.33 -14.02
C GLU A 51 -3.51 -5.15 -13.78
N VAL A 52 -3.98 -4.05 -13.22
CA VAL A 52 -3.19 -2.82 -13.06
C VAL A 52 -2.69 -2.68 -11.62
N ALA A 53 -1.42 -2.34 -11.45
CA ALA A 53 -0.83 -1.99 -10.16
C ALA A 53 -0.43 -0.52 -10.12
N ALA A 54 -0.79 0.20 -9.06
CA ALA A 54 -0.24 1.51 -8.74
C ALA A 54 0.81 1.37 -7.63
N VAL A 55 1.99 1.97 -7.81
CA VAL A 55 3.05 1.98 -6.79
C VAL A 55 3.32 3.40 -6.33
N ARG A 56 3.42 3.60 -5.02
CA ARG A 56 3.78 4.87 -4.40
C ARG A 56 4.95 4.71 -3.45
N ARG A 57 5.93 5.62 -3.55
CA ARG A 57 7.01 5.74 -2.58
C ARG A 57 6.52 6.55 -1.37
N VAL A 58 6.76 6.02 -0.16
CA VAL A 58 6.45 6.64 1.13
C VAL A 58 7.72 6.78 1.93
N VAL A 59 7.91 7.92 2.59
CA VAL A 59 9.05 8.15 3.50
C VAL A 59 8.48 8.36 4.89
N LEU A 60 8.80 7.44 5.79
CA LEU A 60 8.50 7.56 7.21
C LEU A 60 9.68 8.27 7.89
N ARG A 61 9.37 9.25 8.73
CA ARG A 61 10.35 10.05 9.48
C ARG A 61 10.38 9.60 10.94
#